data_AF-A0A379SHE1-F1
#
_entry.id   AF-A0A379SHE1-F1
#
_cell.length_a   1.000
_cell.length_b   1.000
_cell.length_c   1.000
_cell.angle_alpha   90.00
_cell.angle_beta   90.00
_cell.angle_gamma   90.00
#
_symmetry.space_group_name_H-M   'P 1'
#
loop_
_entity.id
_entity.type
_entity.pdbx_description
1 polymer ?
#
loop_
_entity_poly.entity_id
_entity_poly.type
_entity_poly.pdbx_seq_one_letter_code
_entity_poly.pdbx_strand_id
1 'polypeptide(L)' 'MKGRAPQSATEVAVAAAFSSLLGCEINDVESDFFALGGHSLLAMKLAAQLSQTFNRQVTPGQVDGSI' A
#
# COMPACT_ATOMS: atom_id res chain seq x y z
N MET A 1 -2.14 -1.63 -19.61
CA MET A 1 -2.36 -2.01 -18.21
C MET A 1 -3.48 -1.12 -17.69
N LYS A 2 -4.60 -1.70 -17.24
CA LYS A 2 -5.77 -0.95 -16.78
C LYS A 2 -5.66 -0.74 -15.28
N GLY A 3 -4.83 0.21 -14.88
CA GLY A 3 -4.80 0.66 -13.50
C GLY A 3 -5.97 1.56 -13.19
N ARG A 4 -6.62 1.36 -12.05
CA ARG A 4 -7.65 2.28 -11.56
C ARG A 4 -7.00 3.29 -10.63
N ALA A 5 -7.18 4.58 -10.93
CA ALA A 5 -6.76 5.65 -10.04
C ALA A 5 -7.49 5.56 -8.69
N PRO A 6 -6.84 5.90 -7.57
CA PRO A 6 -7.50 5.94 -6.27
C PRO A 6 -8.65 6.96 -6.28
N GLN A 7 -9.86 6.51 -5.89
CA GLN A 7 -11.08 7.34 -5.91
C GLN A 7 -11.63 7.62 -4.51
N SER A 8 -11.33 6.76 -3.54
CA SER A 8 -11.74 6.90 -2.15
C SER A 8 -10.60 7.44 -1.28
N ALA A 9 -10.95 8.08 -0.15
CA ALA A 9 -9.96 8.56 0.82
C ALA A 9 -9.04 7.44 1.32
N THR A 10 -9.56 6.22 1.47
CA THR A 10 -8.79 5.03 1.84
C THR A 10 -7.77 4.67 0.75
N GLU A 11 -8.18 4.57 -0.52
CA GLU A 11 -7.29 4.26 -1.63
C GLU A 11 -6.19 5.33 -1.77
N VAL A 12 -6.53 6.62 -1.62
CA VAL A 12 -5.56 7.72 -1.66
C VAL A 12 -4.54 7.61 -0.53
N ALA A 13 -4.99 7.30 0.70
CA ALA A 13 -4.09 7.13 1.83
C ALA A 13 -3.14 5.93 1.66
N VAL A 14 -3.64 4.82 1.09
CA VAL A 14 -2.83 3.64 0.77
C VAL A 14 -1.81 3.97 -0.33
N ALA A 15 -2.24 4.60 -1.42
CA ALA A 15 -1.36 5.01 -2.52
C ALA A 15 -0.26 5.99 -2.04
N ALA A 16 -0.60 6.93 -1.15
CA ALA A 16 0.37 7.84 -0.55
C ALA A 16 1.38 7.11 0.35
N ALA A 17 0.93 6.14 1.14
CA ALA A 17 1.82 5.32 1.97
C ALA A 17 2.78 4.48 1.12
N PHE A 18 2.28 3.84 0.04
CA PHE A 18 3.12 3.13 -0.91
C PHE A 18 4.14 4.08 -1.56
N SER A 19 3.68 5.23 -2.05
CA SER A 19 4.54 6.20 -2.74
C SER A 19 5.68 6.69 -1.85
N SER A 20 5.38 6.96 -0.57
CA SER A 20 6.37 7.37 0.43
C SER A 20 7.43 6.29 0.70
N LEU A 21 7.04 5.02 0.70
CA LEU A 21 7.93 3.90 1.02
C LEU A 21 8.75 3.42 -0.19
N LEU A 22 8.15 3.44 -1.38
CA LEU A 22 8.78 2.97 -2.63
C LEU A 22 9.52 4.08 -3.37
N GLY A 23 9.23 5.35 -3.07
CA GLY A 23 9.84 6.50 -3.75
C GLY A 23 9.36 6.69 -5.19
N CYS A 24 8.19 6.15 -5.54
CA CYS A 24 7.57 6.29 -6.85
C CYS A 24 6.10 6.72 -6.72
N GLU A 25 5.54 7.31 -7.78
CA GLU A 25 4.14 7.72 -7.78
C GLU A 25 3.22 6.51 -8.03
N ILE A 26 2.26 6.30 -7.15
CA ILE A 26 1.31 5.19 -7.21
C ILE A 26 -0.06 5.71 -7.67
N ASN A 27 -0.35 5.50 -8.95
CA ASN A 27 -1.60 5.90 -9.59
C ASN A 27 -2.54 4.73 -9.88
N ASP A 28 -2.19 3.53 -9.42
CA ASP A 28 -2.92 2.30 -9.68
C ASP A 28 -3.14 1.55 -8.36
N VAL A 29 -4.41 1.41 -7.96
CA VAL A 29 -4.81 0.75 -6.71
C VAL A 29 -4.64 -0.77 -6.73
N GLU A 30 -4.50 -1.36 -7.92
CA GLU A 30 -4.24 -2.79 -8.10
C GLU A 30 -2.74 -3.07 -8.23
N SER A 31 -1.90 -2.05 -8.00
CA SER A 31 -0.45 -2.22 -7.99
C SER A 31 -0.01 -3.19 -6.92
N ASP A 32 0.75 -4.19 -7.33
CA ASP A 32 1.41 -5.11 -6.42
C ASP A 32 2.63 -4.41 -5.77
N PHE A 33 2.64 -4.38 -4.44
CA PHE A 33 3.69 -3.74 -3.64
C PHE A 33 5.07 -4.35 -3.90
N PHE A 34 5.16 -5.67 -4.01
CA PHE A 34 6.41 -6.39 -4.23
C PHE A 34 6.88 -6.28 -5.68
N ALA A 35 5.96 -6.29 -6.64
CA ALA A 35 6.27 -6.06 -8.05
C ALA A 35 6.88 -4.67 -8.29
N LEU A 36 6.52 -3.68 -7.46
CA LEU A 36 7.07 -2.33 -7.48
C LEU A 36 8.41 -2.17 -6.73
N GLY A 37 8.98 -3.25 -6.19
CA GLY A 37 10.24 -3.24 -5.45
C GLY A 37 10.09 -3.22 -3.93
N GLY A 38 8.87 -3.39 -3.42
CA GLY A 38 8.61 -3.59 -2.00
C GLY A 38 9.25 -4.89 -1.48
N HIS A 39 9.60 -4.89 -0.20
CA HIS A 39 10.17 -6.06 0.49
C HIS A 39 9.68 -6.12 1.93
N SER A 40 9.95 -7.21 2.65
CA SER A 40 9.35 -7.53 3.95
C SER A 40 9.46 -6.41 5.00
N LEU A 41 10.60 -5.71 5.05
CA LEU A 41 10.79 -4.58 5.95
C LEU A 41 9.89 -3.38 5.57
N LEU A 42 9.74 -3.08 4.29
CA LEU A 42 8.83 -2.02 3.83
C LEU A 42 7.37 -2.45 4.04
N ALA A 43 7.03 -3.73 3.83
CA ALA A 43 5.70 -4.27 4.11
C ALA A 43 5.33 -4.14 5.60
N MET A 44 6.27 -4.39 6.51
CA MET A 44 6.07 -4.14 7.95
C MET A 44 5.85 -2.66 8.27
N LYS A 45 6.64 -1.77 7.67
CA LYS A 45 6.48 -0.31 7.84
C LYS A 45 5.13 0.18 7.31
N LEU A 46 4.75 -0.31 6.14
CA LEU A 46 3.46 -0.03 5.50
C LEU A 46 2.30 -0.47 6.40
N ALA A 47 2.31 -1.71 6.86
CA ALA A 47 1.31 -2.26 7.76
C ALA A 47 1.16 -1.42 9.05
N ALA A 48 2.29 -1.01 9.65
CA ALA A 48 2.27 -0.13 10.83
C ALA A 48 1.69 1.26 10.53
N GLN A 49 2.06 1.87 9.41
CA GLN A 49 1.56 3.19 9.01
C GLN A 49 0.06 3.16 8.71
N LEU A 50 -0.40 2.19 7.92
CA LEU A 50 -1.83 2.03 7.62
C LEU A 50 -2.63 1.71 8.88
N SER A 51 -2.04 0.96 9.83
CA SER A 51 -2.71 0.67 11.10
C SER A 51 -3.00 1.93 11.92
N GLN A 52 -2.06 2.87 11.93
CA GLN A 52 -2.24 4.17 12.59
C GLN A 52 -3.26 5.04 11.85
N THR A 53 -3.21 5.09 10.53
CA THR A 53 -4.12 5.90 9.70
C THR A 53 -5.58 5.45 9.82
N PHE A 54 -5.83 4.15 9.80
CA PHE A 54 -7.19 3.60 9.82
C PHE A 54 -7.68 3.21 11.21
N ASN A 55 -6.87 3.40 12.24
CA ASN A 55 -7.14 2.97 13.61
C ASN A 55 -7.60 1.50 13.69
N ARG A 56 -7.01 0.65 12.83
CA ARG A 56 -7.33 -0.77 12.70
C ARG A 56 -6.05 -1.52 12.38
N GLN A 57 -5.83 -2.66 13.02
CA GLN A 57 -4.65 -3.47 12.75
C GLN A 57 -4.66 -3.97 11.29
N VAL A 58 -3.62 -3.57 10.55
CA VAL A 58 -3.26 -4.08 9.22
C VAL A 58 -2.01 -4.92 9.41
N THR A 59 -2.01 -6.15 8.89
CA THR A 59 -0.84 -7.04 8.98
C THR A 59 -0.08 -7.10 7.65
N PRO A 60 1.22 -7.42 7.66
CA PRO A 60 2.00 -7.54 6.42
C PRO A 60 1.47 -8.61 5.46
N GLY A 61 0.76 -9.64 5.94
CA GLY A 61 0.12 -10.62 5.06
C GLY A 61 -0.98 -10.03 4.19
N GLN A 62 -1.65 -8.98 4.68
CA GLN A 62 -2.71 -8.30 3.93
C GLN A 62 -2.17 -7.36 2.84
N VAL A 63 -0.88 -7.02 2.85
CA VAL A 63 -0.29 -6.17 1.80
C VAL A 63 0.07 -6.95 0.53
N ASP A 64 0.15 -8.27 0.63
CA ASP A 64 0.48 -9.21 -0.46
C ASP A 64 -0.78 -9.71 -1.21
N GLY A 65 -1.99 -9.41 -0.70
CA GLY A 65 -3.22 -9.93 -1.28
C GLY A 65 -3.49 -11.42 -0.98
N SER A 66 -2.61 -12.08 -0.23
CA SER A 66 -2.83 -13.44 0.31
C SER A 66 -3.80 -13.38 1.51
N ILE A 67 -5.12 -13.37 1.24
CA ILE A 67 -6.17 -13.73 2.21
C ILE A 67 -7.00 -14.90 1.68
#